data_AF-A0A2S5BHU8-F1
#
_entry.id   AF-A0A2S5BHU8-F1
#
_cell.length_a   1.000
_cell.length_b   1.000
_cell.length_c   1.000
_cell.angle_alpha   90.00
_cell.angle_beta   90.00
_cell.angle_gamma   90.00
#
_symmetry.space_group_name_H-M   'P 1'
#
loop_
_entity.id
_entity.type
_entity.pdbx_description
1 polymer ?
#
loop_
_entity_poly.entity_id
_entity_poly.type
_entity_poly.pdbx_seq_one_letter_code
_entity_poly.pdbx_strand_id
1 'polypeptide(L)' 'MPVLDLIGNPSTEIKESREEAIRQSWIGVMEARLVREELAKCWRTEGVNHYEVCHPLTEKYLDLLRTNRIEGYTKLDFSA' A
#
# COMPACT_ATOMS: atom_id res chain seq x y z
N MET A 1 6.81 15.06 -10.42
CA MET A 1 6.89 16.53 -10.37
C MET A 1 6.45 17.10 -11.71
N PRO A 2 5.42 17.95 -11.73
CA PRO A 2 5.34 19.05 -12.68
C PRO A 2 5.65 20.35 -11.94
N VAL A 3 6.60 21.09 -12.50
CA VAL A 3 6.94 22.46 -12.13
C VAL A 3 6.06 23.35 -12.98
N LEU A 4 4.75 23.32 -12.78
CA LEU A 4 3.83 24.23 -13.46
C LEU A 4 2.54 24.29 -12.63
N ASP A 5 2.50 25.25 -11.70
CA ASP A 5 1.29 25.93 -11.22
C ASP A 5 1.72 27.08 -10.27
N LEU A 6 2.41 28.08 -10.83
CA LEU A 6 2.73 29.33 -10.11
C LEU A 6 1.57 30.34 -10.12
N ILE A 7 0.38 29.92 -10.55
CA ILE A 7 -0.87 30.67 -10.44
C ILE A 7 -1.88 29.73 -9.77
N GLY A 8 -1.66 29.50 -8.46
CA GLY A 8 -2.38 28.52 -7.68
C GLY A 8 -3.87 28.83 -7.59
N ASN A 9 -4.67 28.04 -8.30
CA ASN A 9 -6.10 27.96 -8.02
C ASN A 9 -6.26 27.00 -6.83
N PRO A 10 -6.84 27.40 -5.70
CA PRO A 10 -6.99 26.54 -4.52
C PRO A 10 -7.68 25.20 -4.82
N SER A 11 -8.52 25.14 -5.86
CA SER A 11 -9.19 23.90 -6.27
C SER A 11 -8.29 22.91 -7.02
N THR A 12 -7.21 23.35 -7.68
CA THR A 12 -6.29 22.43 -8.38
C THR A 12 -5.36 21.76 -7.38
N GLU A 13 -4.77 22.53 -6.48
CA GLU A 13 -3.86 22.02 -5.43
C GLU A 13 -4.53 20.97 -4.53
N ILE A 14 -5.80 21.19 -4.13
CA ILE A 14 -6.56 20.21 -3.34
C ILE A 14 -6.79 18.91 -4.12
N LYS A 15 -7.01 18.98 -5.44
CA LYS A 15 -7.20 17.78 -6.27
C LYS A 15 -5.91 16.99 -6.39
N GLU A 16 -4.79 17.66 -6.66
CA GLU A 16 -3.48 17.01 -6.77
C GLU A 16 -3.07 16.33 -5.46
N SER A 17 -3.28 17.01 -4.33
CA SER A 17 -3.01 16.43 -3.00
C SER A 17 -3.81 15.14 -2.75
N ARG A 18 -5.11 15.12 -3.14
CA ARG A 18 -5.96 13.93 -3.03
C ARG A 18 -5.51 12.81 -3.95
N GLU A 19 -5.16 13.13 -5.19
CA GLU A 19 -4.65 12.15 -6.16
C GLU A 19 -3.32 11.54 -5.70
N GLU A 20 -2.43 12.34 -5.14
CA GLU A 20 -1.16 11.86 -4.58
C GLU A 20 -1.40 10.92 -3.40
N ALA A 21 -2.29 11.25 -2.47
CA ALA A 21 -2.63 10.37 -1.35
C ALA A 21 -3.17 9.00 -1.81
N ILE A 22 -4.05 9.00 -2.82
CA ILE A 22 -4.57 7.76 -3.43
C ILE A 22 -3.44 6.97 -4.09
N ARG A 23 -2.57 7.64 -4.85
CA ARG A 23 -1.42 7.01 -5.53
C ARG A 23 -0.48 6.33 -4.53
N GLN A 24 -0.16 6.99 -3.42
CA GLN A 24 0.67 6.41 -2.37
C GLN A 24 -0.01 5.22 -1.69
N SER A 25 -1.32 5.28 -1.46
CA SER A 25 -2.08 4.13 -0.94
C SER A 25 -1.99 2.91 -1.88
N TRP A 26 -2.06 3.13 -3.20
CA TRP A 26 -1.90 2.08 -4.18
C TRP A 26 -0.47 1.52 -4.24
N ILE A 27 0.55 2.35 -4.04
CA ILE A 27 1.94 1.89 -3.93
C ILE A 27 2.06 0.88 -2.77
N GLY A 28 1.51 1.19 -1.59
CA GLY A 28 1.53 0.27 -0.45
C GLY A 28 0.80 -1.06 -0.73
N VAL A 29 -0.29 -1.03 -1.48
CA VAL A 29 -0.98 -2.26 -1.93
C VAL A 29 -0.12 -3.07 -2.90
N MET A 30 0.59 -2.40 -3.82
CA MET A 30 1.48 -3.06 -4.77
C MET A 30 2.71 -3.66 -4.07
N GLU A 31 3.23 -3.03 -3.02
CA GLU A 31 4.27 -3.61 -2.17
C GLU A 31 3.80 -4.90 -1.50
N ALA A 32 2.60 -4.90 -0.90
CA ALA A 32 2.01 -6.10 -0.30
C ALA A 32 1.81 -7.22 -1.33
N ARG A 33 1.44 -6.87 -2.57
CA ARG A 33 1.30 -7.81 -3.69
C ARG A 33 2.64 -8.47 -4.06
N LEU A 34 3.72 -7.69 -4.15
CA LEU A 34 5.05 -8.24 -4.44
C LEU A 34 5.51 -9.23 -3.37
N VAL A 35 5.32 -8.89 -2.09
CA VAL A 35 5.67 -9.79 -0.98
C VAL A 35 4.82 -11.06 -1.01
N ARG A 36 3.52 -10.97 -1.33
CA ARG A 36 2.65 -12.14 -1.50
C ARG A 36 3.11 -13.05 -2.63
N GLU A 37 3.51 -12.48 -3.77
CA GLU A 37 4.02 -13.26 -4.92
C GLU A 37 5.30 -14.01 -4.56
N GLU A 38 6.20 -13.38 -3.81
CA GLU A 38 7.43 -14.01 -3.33
C GLU A 38 7.17 -15.07 -2.26
N LEU A 39 6.27 -14.80 -1.31
CA LEU A 39 5.82 -15.78 -0.31
C LEU A 39 5.24 -17.02 -0.99
N ALA A 40 4.43 -16.85 -2.04
CA ALA A 40 3.86 -17.96 -2.79
C ALA A 40 4.93 -18.79 -3.53
N LYS A 41 6.02 -18.16 -3.99
CA LYS A 41 7.17 -18.91 -4.53
C LYS A 41 7.86 -19.71 -3.43
N CYS A 42 8.17 -19.07 -2.30
CA CYS A 42 8.81 -19.72 -1.15
C CYS A 42 8.03 -20.95 -0.68
N TRP A 43 6.71 -20.85 -0.55
CA TRP A 43 5.86 -21.99 -0.17
C TRP A 43 5.93 -23.14 -1.17
N ARG A 44 6.00 -22.85 -2.48
CA ARG A 44 6.12 -23.88 -3.52
C ARG A 44 7.51 -24.52 -3.54
N THR A 45 8.56 -23.77 -3.26
CA THR A 45 9.95 -24.27 -3.31
C THR A 45 10.33 -25.06 -2.06
N GLU A 46 9.94 -24.58 -0.88
CA GLU A 46 10.30 -25.19 0.41
C GLU A 46 9.41 -26.38 0.80
N GLY A 47 8.22 -26.48 0.21
CA GLY A 47 7.27 -27.55 0.52
C GLY A 47 6.98 -27.60 2.03
N VAL A 48 7.11 -28.78 2.66
CA VAL A 48 6.82 -28.95 4.10
C VAL A 48 7.67 -28.07 5.02
N ASN A 49 8.81 -27.56 4.56
CA ASN A 49 9.72 -26.73 5.35
C ASN A 49 9.34 -25.24 5.39
N HIS A 50 8.27 -24.84 4.70
CA HIS A 50 7.92 -23.42 4.53
C HIS A 50 7.62 -22.69 5.86
N TYR A 51 7.27 -23.40 6.93
CA TYR A 51 6.94 -22.81 8.23
C TYR A 51 8.14 -22.12 8.89
N GLU A 52 9.34 -22.70 8.75
CA GLU A 52 10.55 -22.12 9.31
C GLU A 52 11.19 -21.12 8.32
N VAL A 53 11.31 -21.53 7.06
CA VAL A 53 12.06 -20.75 6.05
C VAL A 53 11.29 -19.51 5.59
N CYS A 54 9.98 -19.62 5.36
CA CYS A 54 9.18 -18.52 4.82
C CYS A 54 8.54 -17.64 5.90
N HIS A 55 8.85 -17.86 7.19
CA HIS A 55 8.31 -17.07 8.30
C HIS A 55 8.55 -15.56 8.15
N PRO A 56 9.77 -15.08 7.79
CA PRO A 56 10.01 -13.64 7.67
C PRO A 56 9.17 -12.98 6.56
N LEU A 57 8.95 -13.69 5.44
CA LEU A 57 8.08 -13.20 4.36
C LEU A 57 6.61 -13.15 4.81
N THR A 58 6.19 -14.12 5.62
CA THR A 58 4.83 -14.17 6.18
C THR A 58 4.60 -13.00 7.13
N GLU A 59 5.51 -12.76 8.07
CA GLU A 59 5.43 -11.61 8.99
C GLU A 59 5.40 -10.29 8.25
N LYS A 60 6.29 -10.10 7.27
CA LYS A 60 6.31 -8.89 6.44
C LYS A 60 5.00 -8.70 5.68
N TYR A 61 4.44 -9.76 5.11
CA TYR A 61 3.16 -9.67 4.40
C TYR A 61 2.02 -9.28 5.35
N LEU A 62 1.97 -9.88 6.53
CA LEU A 62 0.96 -9.56 7.54
C LEU A 62 1.08 -8.14 8.07
N ASP A 63 2.30 -7.62 8.24
CA ASP A 63 2.54 -6.25 8.62
C ASP A 63 2.03 -5.27 7.55
N LEU A 64 2.39 -5.50 6.29
CA LEU A 64 1.93 -4.68 5.16
C LEU A 64 0.39 -4.66 5.03
N LEU A 65 -0.29 -5.79 5.30
CA LEU A 65 -1.76 -5.82 5.28
C LEU A 65 -2.40 -4.97 6.39
N ARG A 66 -1.71 -4.80 7.52
CA ARG A 66 -2.20 -3.97 8.63
C ARG A 66 -1.95 -2.50 8.36
N THR A 67 -0.79 -2.16 7.80
CA THR A 67 -0.33 -0.77 7.63
C THR A 67 -0.79 -0.14 6.33
N ASN A 68 -0.84 -0.88 5.21
CA ASN A 68 -1.12 -0.32 3.88
C ASN A 68 -2.60 -0.42 3.48
N ARG A 69 -3.51 -0.13 4.42
CA ARG A 69 -4.95 -0.12 4.13
C ARG A 69 -5.32 1.12 3.31
N ILE A 70 -6.17 0.95 2.30
CA ILE A 70 -6.71 2.10 1.55
C ILE A 70 -7.78 2.78 2.40
N GLU A 71 -7.50 3.98 2.91
CA GLU A 71 -8.45 4.76 3.72
C GLU A 71 -9.24 5.79 2.89
N GLY A 72 -8.80 6.08 1.66
CA GLY A 72 -9.38 7.14 0.84
C GLY A 72 -9.07 8.54 1.38
N TYR A 73 -9.50 9.59 0.67
CA TYR A 73 -9.24 10.98 1.08
C TYR A 73 -10.33 11.57 2.00
N THR A 74 -11.49 10.90 2.10
CA THR A 74 -12.60 11.32 2.96
C THR A 74 -12.64 10.41 4.17
N LYS A 75 -12.35 10.94 5.35
CA LYS A 75 -12.54 10.22 6.61
C LYS A 75 -14.02 10.21 6.96
N LEU A 76 -14.59 9.03 7.08
CA LEU A 76 -15.97 8.84 7.53
C LEU A 76 -15.95 8.58 9.04
N ASP A 77 -16.30 9.58 9.83
CA ASP A 77 -16.51 9.41 11.26
C ASP A 77 -17.93 8.87 11.49
N PHE A 78 -18.04 7.58 11.81
CA PHE A 78 -19.32 6.92 12.10
C PHE A 78 -19.78 7.09 13.56
N SER A 79 -19.10 7.94 14.35
CA SER A 79 -19.51 8.27 15.72
C SER A 79 -20.59 9.37 15.68
N ALA A 80 -21.85 8.94 15.65
CA ALA A 80 -23.03 9.75 15.88
C ALA A 80 -23.73 9.28 17.17
#